data_AF-A0A957H9W3-F1
#
_entry.id   AF-A0A957H9W3-F1
#
_cell.length_a   1.000
_cell.length_b   1.000
_cell.length_c   1.000
_cell.angle_alpha   90.00
_cell.angle_beta   90.00
_cell.angle_gamma   90.00
#
_symmetry.space_group_name_H-M   'P 1'
#
loop_
_entity.id
_entity.type
_entity.pdbx_description
1 polymer ?
#
loop_
_entity_poly.entity_id
_entity_poly.type
_entity_poly.pdbx_seq_one_letter_code
_entity_poly.pdbx_strand_id
1 'polypeptide(L)'
;MMTTQSMCSTIRFDDNLGGLAYPFLPDQWQWQIVSHPLGDAADGLDAAFPADPPTPAGSPPALRWVKDDKVLDLFIPGVDTAEFLARTGLQLSMRKGAFVLSKRLSRVMRPYRYWGFFPAGEVTIDYNEQLDPKLWDGCGQVSRGFVQRLADRLDPSTGSGQVLDARHRRELLNANRFEVTTLHAAGQDKGHVLVVDDLAVDFMFPAGSAKTELALTDGRVFVGLQPIHSEDQMCLDIQSLINLHPFFQPEQLLAWAQMESELFLTGIRDGRLAKILNRLYDAESVADLDGLADWHVGEYIASGGSLMWFAGMVKAVARQHLNRLGSRASKL
;
A
#
# COMPACT_ATOMS: atom_id res chain seq x y z
N MET A 1 -6.21 -15.79 -29.27
CA MET A 1 -5.37 -15.77 -28.05
C MET A 1 -4.81 -14.37 -27.92
N MET A 2 -5.35 -13.56 -27.01
CA MET A 2 -4.74 -12.29 -26.65
C MET A 2 -3.61 -12.61 -25.67
N THR A 3 -2.38 -12.45 -26.11
CA THR A 3 -1.20 -12.43 -25.24
C THR A 3 -1.33 -11.19 -24.37
N THR A 4 -1.75 -11.36 -23.12
CA THR A 4 -1.61 -10.34 -22.09
C THR A 4 -0.12 -10.04 -21.99
N GLN A 5 0.32 -8.88 -22.51
CA GLN A 5 1.65 -8.37 -22.21
C GLN A 5 1.73 -8.19 -20.70
N SER A 6 2.39 -9.14 -20.07
CA SER A 6 2.54 -9.19 -18.63
C SER A 6 3.45 -8.03 -18.22
N MET A 7 2.87 -7.00 -17.59
CA MET A 7 3.55 -5.73 -17.38
C MET A 7 4.67 -5.87 -16.34
N CYS A 8 5.91 -5.70 -16.80
CA CYS A 8 7.06 -5.45 -15.94
C CYS A 8 6.98 -4.02 -15.38
N SER A 9 7.32 -3.82 -14.12
CA SER A 9 7.41 -2.49 -13.50
C SER A 9 8.75 -2.34 -12.80
N THR A 10 9.31 -1.14 -12.80
CA THR A 10 10.58 -0.84 -12.14
C THR A 10 10.38 0.33 -11.18
N ILE A 11 10.86 0.18 -9.96
CA ILE A 11 10.97 1.25 -8.96
C ILE A 11 12.44 1.53 -8.74
N ARG A 12 12.84 2.79 -8.71
CA ARG A 12 14.23 3.24 -8.56
C ARG A 12 14.42 4.08 -7.31
N PHE A 13 15.67 4.19 -6.89
CA PHE A 13 16.09 5.03 -5.77
C PHE A 13 15.71 6.52 -5.93
N ASP A 14 15.57 7.00 -7.17
CA ASP A 14 15.25 8.39 -7.51
C ASP A 14 13.76 8.64 -7.80
N ASP A 15 12.91 7.62 -7.65
CA ASP A 15 11.46 7.78 -7.81
C ASP A 15 10.86 8.60 -6.66
N ASN A 16 9.87 9.44 -6.98
CA ASN A 16 9.12 10.16 -5.96
C ASN A 16 8.13 9.22 -5.24
N LEU A 17 8.50 8.76 -4.04
CA LEU A 17 7.71 7.86 -3.22
C LEU A 17 6.73 8.58 -2.26
N GLY A 18 6.45 9.88 -2.47
CA GLY A 18 5.49 10.63 -1.65
C GLY A 18 5.88 10.70 -0.16
N GLY A 19 7.17 10.90 0.11
CA GLY A 19 7.72 10.97 1.47
C GLY A 19 7.89 9.62 2.17
N LEU A 20 7.69 8.51 1.45
CA LEU A 20 8.07 7.18 1.90
C LEU A 20 9.53 6.88 1.50
N ALA A 21 10.20 6.00 2.23
CA ALA A 21 11.54 5.53 1.91
C ALA A 21 11.66 4.02 2.12
N TYR A 22 12.57 3.37 1.41
CA TYR A 22 12.92 1.96 1.65
C TYR A 22 14.01 1.88 2.73
N PRO A 23 13.72 1.48 3.97
CA PRO A 23 14.66 1.63 5.09
C PRO A 23 15.99 0.89 4.92
N PHE A 24 15.95 -0.24 4.21
CA PHE A 24 17.10 -1.10 3.94
C PHE A 24 17.82 -0.76 2.63
N LEU A 25 17.33 0.23 1.87
CA LEU A 25 17.83 0.61 0.55
C LEU A 25 18.06 2.13 0.51
N PRO A 26 19.19 2.60 1.04
CA PRO A 26 19.47 4.03 1.05
C PRO A 26 19.88 4.52 -0.34
N ASP A 27 19.50 5.75 -0.68
CA ASP A 27 19.59 6.29 -2.04
C ASP A 27 21.02 6.29 -2.63
N GLN A 28 22.04 6.42 -1.77
CA GLN A 28 23.44 6.36 -2.19
C GLN A 28 23.84 5.02 -2.85
N TRP A 29 23.03 3.97 -2.71
CA TRP A 29 23.28 2.68 -3.34
C TRP A 29 22.77 2.61 -4.79
N GLN A 30 22.05 3.61 -5.28
CA GLN A 30 21.54 3.66 -6.66
C GLN A 30 20.76 2.40 -7.07
N TRP A 31 19.92 1.92 -6.15
CA TRP A 31 19.22 0.66 -6.29
C TRP A 31 18.02 0.75 -7.25
N GLN A 32 17.59 -0.40 -7.76
CA GLN A 32 16.33 -0.55 -8.49
C GLN A 32 15.66 -1.89 -8.15
N ILE A 33 14.33 -1.89 -8.06
CA ILE A 33 13.51 -3.09 -7.89
C ILE A 33 12.72 -3.31 -9.16
N VAL A 34 12.97 -4.42 -9.84
CA VAL A 34 12.25 -4.84 -11.05
C VAL A 34 11.24 -5.91 -10.67
N SER A 35 9.97 -5.68 -10.96
CA SER A 35 8.89 -6.64 -10.75
C SER A 35 8.44 -7.21 -12.07
N HIS A 36 8.44 -8.54 -12.16
CA HIS A 36 7.98 -9.31 -13.31
C HIS A 36 7.07 -10.46 -12.86
N PRO A 37 6.17 -10.94 -13.72
CA PRO A 37 5.22 -11.99 -13.35
C PRO A 37 5.93 -13.30 -13.02
N LEU A 38 5.38 -14.03 -12.06
CA LEU A 38 5.79 -15.40 -11.80
C LEU A 38 5.33 -16.26 -12.99
N GLY A 39 6.28 -16.79 -13.77
CA GLY A 39 5.97 -17.64 -14.94
C GLY A 39 5.24 -18.93 -14.55
N ASP A 40 4.41 -19.46 -15.47
CA ASP A 40 3.78 -20.76 -15.32
C ASP A 40 4.85 -21.87 -15.35
N ALA A 41 4.79 -22.81 -14.40
CA ALA A 41 5.76 -23.90 -14.21
C ALA A 41 5.91 -24.88 -15.41
N ALA A 42 5.17 -24.69 -16.50
CA ALA A 42 5.33 -25.45 -17.76
C ALA A 42 6.59 -25.02 -18.53
N ASP A 43 6.99 -23.78 -18.33
CA ASP A 43 8.27 -23.25 -18.72
C ASP A 43 9.18 -23.52 -17.52
N GLY A 44 10.06 -24.53 -17.63
CA GLY A 44 10.88 -25.04 -16.52
C GLY A 44 11.56 -23.90 -15.74
N LEU A 45 12.05 -24.18 -14.52
CA LEU A 45 12.65 -23.16 -13.63
C LEU A 45 13.53 -22.12 -14.35
N ASP A 46 14.24 -22.51 -15.41
CA ASP A 46 15.06 -21.68 -16.31
C ASP A 46 14.32 -20.62 -17.15
N ALA A 47 13.03 -20.78 -17.43
CA ALA A 47 12.22 -19.86 -18.26
C ALA A 47 11.38 -18.86 -17.45
N ALA A 48 11.28 -19.05 -16.12
CA ALA A 48 10.95 -17.97 -15.18
C ALA A 48 12.09 -16.94 -15.04
N PHE A 49 13.24 -17.19 -15.66
CA PHE A 49 14.29 -16.22 -15.90
C PHE A 49 14.14 -15.73 -17.35
N PRO A 50 13.44 -14.62 -17.62
CA PRO A 50 13.52 -14.01 -18.94
C PRO A 50 15.00 -13.80 -19.28
N ALA A 51 15.41 -14.24 -20.47
CA ALA A 51 16.79 -14.16 -20.95
C ALA A 51 17.32 -12.71 -20.97
N ASP A 52 16.43 -11.72 -20.89
CA ASP A 52 16.75 -10.32 -20.64
C ASP A 52 15.61 -9.64 -19.88
N PRO A 53 15.75 -9.33 -18.58
CA PRO A 53 15.15 -8.12 -18.04
C PRO A 53 15.94 -6.92 -18.61
N PRO A 54 15.38 -5.69 -18.62
CA PRO A 54 16.19 -4.48 -18.78
C PRO A 54 17.15 -4.39 -17.59
N THR A 55 18.27 -5.10 -17.70
CA THR A 55 19.28 -5.29 -16.66
C THR A 55 20.39 -4.30 -16.89
N PRO A 56 20.98 -3.73 -15.82
CA PRO A 56 22.34 -3.25 -15.87
C PRO A 56 23.26 -4.48 -15.99
N ALA A 57 23.58 -4.86 -17.23
CA ALA A 57 24.65 -5.79 -17.62
C ALA A 57 24.88 -7.04 -16.74
N GLY A 58 24.17 -8.13 -17.01
CA GLY A 58 24.62 -9.51 -16.73
C GLY A 58 24.92 -9.90 -15.26
N SER A 59 24.58 -9.06 -14.29
CA SER A 59 24.86 -9.29 -12.87
C SER A 59 23.62 -9.88 -12.17
N PRO A 60 23.78 -10.91 -11.30
CA PRO A 60 22.65 -11.46 -10.56
C PRO A 60 22.05 -10.40 -9.61
N PRO A 61 20.74 -10.49 -9.30
CA PRO A 61 20.12 -9.57 -8.36
C PRO A 61 20.74 -9.71 -6.96
N ALA A 62 20.89 -8.60 -6.25
CA ALA A 62 21.34 -8.54 -4.86
C ALA A 62 20.33 -9.20 -3.90
N LEU A 63 19.05 -9.22 -4.27
CA LEU A 63 18.02 -9.96 -3.54
C LEU A 63 16.85 -10.29 -4.46
N ARG A 64 16.24 -11.46 -4.29
CA ARG A 64 15.02 -11.88 -4.99
C ARG A 64 13.97 -12.35 -4.00
N TRP A 65 12.71 -11.95 -4.20
CA TRP A 65 11.56 -12.49 -3.47
C TRP A 65 10.29 -12.50 -4.32
N VAL A 66 9.28 -13.26 -3.87
CA VAL A 66 7.97 -13.35 -4.53
C VAL A 66 6.90 -12.60 -3.74
N LYS A 67 6.04 -11.84 -4.42
CA LYS A 67 4.89 -11.13 -3.84
C LYS A 67 3.76 -11.02 -4.87
N ASP A 68 2.53 -11.37 -4.49
CA ASP A 68 1.30 -11.20 -5.29
C ASP A 68 1.46 -11.68 -6.74
N ASP A 69 1.91 -12.94 -6.91
CA ASP A 69 2.19 -13.60 -8.19
C ASP A 69 3.26 -12.92 -9.07
N LYS A 70 4.13 -12.14 -8.46
CA LYS A 70 5.28 -11.49 -9.10
C LYS A 70 6.58 -11.88 -8.43
N VAL A 71 7.63 -11.99 -9.24
CA VAL A 71 9.02 -12.01 -8.78
C VAL A 71 9.51 -10.57 -8.72
N LEU A 72 10.20 -10.23 -7.63
CA LEU A 72 10.83 -8.93 -7.43
C LEU A 72 12.33 -9.14 -7.30
N ASP A 73 13.07 -8.44 -8.16
CA ASP A 73 14.53 -8.46 -8.22
C ASP A 73 15.09 -7.10 -7.83
N LEU A 74 15.86 -7.08 -6.74
CA LEU A 74 16.64 -5.92 -6.33
C LEU A 74 18.01 -5.96 -7.02
N PHE A 75 18.34 -4.89 -7.73
CA PHE A 75 19.67 -4.66 -8.27
C PHE A 75 20.32 -3.47 -7.58
N ILE A 76 21.58 -3.65 -7.19
CA ILE A 76 22.45 -2.62 -6.65
C ILE A 76 23.79 -2.76 -7.40
N PRO A 77 24.31 -1.69 -8.04
CA PRO A 77 25.56 -1.78 -8.80
C PRO A 77 26.72 -2.35 -7.97
N GLY A 78 27.31 -3.46 -8.45
CA GLY A 78 28.48 -4.09 -7.82
C GLY A 78 28.21 -4.77 -6.48
N VAL A 79 26.96 -5.00 -6.11
CA VAL A 79 26.58 -5.65 -4.84
C VAL A 79 25.82 -6.93 -5.14
N ASP A 80 26.37 -8.06 -4.73
CA ASP A 80 25.71 -9.36 -4.78
C ASP A 80 24.90 -9.62 -3.49
N THR A 81 24.26 -10.79 -3.41
CA THR A 81 23.48 -11.18 -2.23
C THR A 81 24.28 -11.24 -0.95
N ALA A 82 25.51 -11.76 -0.98
CA ALA A 82 26.31 -11.91 0.23
C ALA A 82 26.72 -10.53 0.78
N GLU A 83 27.17 -9.65 -0.10
CA GLU A 83 27.51 -8.27 0.23
C GLU A 83 26.30 -7.48 0.71
N PHE A 84 25.14 -7.65 0.06
CA PHE A 84 23.90 -7.01 0.48
C PHE A 84 23.49 -7.41 1.91
N LEU A 85 23.52 -8.71 2.22
CA LEU A 85 23.18 -9.23 3.56
C LEU A 85 24.18 -8.74 4.61
N ALA A 86 25.48 -8.72 4.28
CA ALA A 86 26.52 -8.19 5.17
C ALA A 86 26.33 -6.70 5.47
N ARG A 87 26.03 -5.87 4.46
CA ARG A 87 25.82 -4.43 4.62
C ARG A 87 24.54 -4.08 5.37
N THR A 88 23.49 -4.86 5.17
CA THR A 88 22.18 -4.60 5.79
C THR A 88 22.02 -5.23 7.17
N GLY A 89 22.86 -6.21 7.52
CA GLY A 89 22.73 -7.01 8.74
C GLY A 89 21.60 -8.05 8.67
N LEU A 90 21.00 -8.26 7.49
CA LEU A 90 19.92 -9.21 7.32
C LEU A 90 20.44 -10.64 7.32
N GLN A 91 19.76 -11.51 8.07
CA GLN A 91 19.99 -12.95 8.04
C GLN A 91 18.74 -13.66 7.53
N LEU A 92 18.90 -14.44 6.46
CA LEU A 92 17.82 -15.21 5.84
C LEU A 92 17.82 -16.65 6.37
N SER A 93 16.63 -17.23 6.53
CA SER A 93 16.47 -18.64 6.88
C SER A 93 15.41 -19.32 6.03
N MET A 94 15.83 -20.41 5.37
CA MET A 94 14.99 -21.23 4.50
C MET A 94 14.24 -22.34 5.25
N ARG A 95 14.25 -22.33 6.60
CA ARG A 95 13.67 -23.40 7.43
C ARG A 95 12.21 -23.73 7.09
N LYS A 96 11.41 -22.73 6.70
CA LYS A 96 10.01 -22.90 6.27
C LYS A 96 9.80 -22.73 4.77
N GLY A 97 10.87 -22.76 3.98
CA GLY A 97 10.86 -22.63 2.52
C GLY A 97 10.87 -21.19 2.00
N ALA A 98 11.17 -21.06 0.71
CA ALA A 98 11.38 -19.78 0.02
C ALA A 98 10.11 -18.89 0.00
N PHE A 99 8.93 -19.51 -0.07
CA PHE A 99 7.66 -18.79 -0.08
C PHE A 99 7.42 -18.05 1.24
N VAL A 100 7.69 -18.70 2.38
CA VAL A 100 7.55 -18.06 3.69
C VAL A 100 8.60 -16.97 3.88
N LEU A 101 9.85 -17.21 3.48
CA LEU A 101 10.90 -16.19 3.47
C LEU A 101 10.51 -14.97 2.63
N SER A 102 9.97 -15.18 1.43
CA SER A 102 9.52 -14.10 0.54
C SER A 102 8.43 -13.24 1.18
N LYS A 103 7.52 -13.85 1.96
CA LYS A 103 6.52 -13.11 2.75
C LYS A 103 7.16 -12.25 3.85
N ARG A 104 8.31 -12.63 4.42
CA ARG A 104 9.04 -11.83 5.42
C ARG A 104 9.84 -10.72 4.76
N LEU A 105 10.51 -11.02 3.65
CA LEU A 105 11.26 -10.06 2.85
C LEU A 105 10.34 -8.95 2.33
N SER A 106 9.17 -9.29 1.78
CA SER A 106 8.21 -8.29 1.29
C SER A 106 7.70 -7.30 2.36
N ARG A 107 7.88 -7.61 3.66
CA ARG A 107 7.55 -6.71 4.76
C ARG A 107 8.64 -5.68 5.00
N VAL A 108 9.92 -6.05 4.91
CA VAL A 108 11.03 -5.11 5.11
C VAL A 108 11.47 -4.41 3.83
N MET A 109 11.28 -5.07 2.69
CA MET A 109 11.59 -4.56 1.34
C MET A 109 10.40 -3.81 0.75
N ARG A 110 9.79 -2.93 1.54
CA ARG A 110 8.72 -2.04 1.13
C ARG A 110 8.96 -0.64 1.68
N PRO A 111 8.31 0.39 1.12
CA PRO A 111 8.52 1.75 1.58
C PRO A 111 7.74 2.04 2.88
N TYR A 112 8.33 2.82 3.77
CA TYR A 112 7.77 3.25 5.05
C TYR A 112 7.85 4.78 5.19
N ARG A 113 6.84 5.37 5.84
CA ARG A 113 6.91 6.77 6.29
C ARG A 113 7.43 6.86 7.71
N TYR A 114 6.92 6.01 8.60
CA TYR A 114 7.29 6.04 10.01
C TYR A 114 8.14 4.81 10.31
N TRP A 115 9.46 5.00 10.38
CA TRP A 115 10.37 3.92 10.65
C TRP A 115 11.64 4.40 11.36
N GLY A 116 12.39 3.48 11.94
CA GLY A 116 13.70 3.77 12.52
C GLY A 116 14.53 2.52 12.79
N PHE A 117 15.84 2.69 12.81
CA PHE A 117 16.78 1.72 13.38
C PHE A 117 17.21 2.18 14.77
N PHE A 118 17.08 1.30 15.74
CA PHE A 118 17.40 1.53 17.13
C PHE A 118 18.48 0.54 17.58
N PRO A 119 19.40 0.90 18.47
CA PRO A 119 20.19 -0.08 19.20
C PRO A 119 19.28 -1.09 19.93
N ALA A 120 19.69 -2.35 20.04
CA ALA A 120 18.85 -3.39 20.64
C ALA A 120 18.39 -3.12 22.09
N GLY A 121 19.12 -2.30 22.85
CA GLY A 121 18.74 -1.91 24.20
C GLY A 121 17.74 -0.74 24.29
N GLU A 122 17.44 -0.04 23.19
CA GLU A 122 16.55 1.14 23.17
C GLU A 122 15.08 0.79 22.88
N VAL A 123 14.80 -0.44 22.47
CA VAL A 123 13.45 -0.93 22.18
C VAL A 123 13.19 -2.17 23.02
N THR A 124 12.23 -2.08 23.93
CA THR A 124 11.82 -3.20 24.78
C THR A 124 10.64 -3.94 24.14
N ILE A 125 10.82 -5.24 23.88
CA ILE A 125 9.77 -6.11 23.32
C ILE A 125 9.54 -7.24 24.31
N ASP A 126 8.29 -7.37 24.77
CA ASP A 126 7.85 -8.48 25.63
C ASP A 126 6.98 -9.48 24.85
N TYR A 127 7.21 -10.76 25.10
CA TYR A 127 6.44 -11.86 24.53
C TYR A 127 5.63 -12.52 25.65
N ASN A 128 4.44 -12.00 25.87
CA ASN A 128 3.66 -12.29 27.07
C ASN A 128 2.83 -13.57 26.90
N GLU A 129 3.03 -14.53 27.81
CA GLU A 129 2.29 -15.80 27.85
C GLU A 129 0.82 -15.66 28.25
N GLN A 130 0.44 -14.54 28.88
CA GLN A 130 -0.93 -14.26 29.30
C GLN A 130 -1.82 -13.76 28.15
N LEU A 131 -1.22 -13.33 27.03
CA LEU A 131 -1.97 -12.97 25.84
C LEU A 131 -2.37 -14.25 25.09
N ASP A 132 -3.67 -14.55 25.06
CA ASP A 132 -4.20 -15.70 24.31
C ASP A 132 -3.78 -15.59 22.83
N PRO A 133 -2.95 -16.51 22.32
CA PRO A 133 -2.46 -16.46 20.95
C PRO A 133 -3.58 -16.53 19.90
N LYS A 134 -4.74 -17.11 20.22
CA LYS A 134 -5.88 -17.17 19.30
C LYS A 134 -6.62 -15.84 19.23
N LEU A 135 -6.77 -15.16 20.37
CA LEU A 135 -7.43 -13.87 20.43
C LEU A 135 -6.56 -12.76 19.83
N TRP A 136 -5.25 -12.87 20.02
CA TRP A 136 -4.25 -11.89 19.59
C TRP A 136 -3.51 -12.30 18.32
N ASP A 137 -4.03 -13.25 17.53
CA ASP A 137 -3.35 -13.66 16.29
C ASP A 137 -3.18 -12.48 15.34
N GLY A 138 -1.94 -12.20 14.96
CA GLY A 138 -1.58 -11.05 14.14
C GLY A 138 -1.81 -9.70 14.81
N CYS A 139 -1.93 -9.64 16.14
CA CYS A 139 -2.12 -8.42 16.92
C CYS A 139 -1.17 -8.33 18.13
N GLY A 140 -0.91 -7.12 18.58
CA GLY A 140 -0.14 -6.82 19.78
C GLY A 140 -0.43 -5.42 20.30
N GLN A 141 0.46 -4.91 21.15
CA GLN A 141 0.35 -3.59 21.75
C GLN A 141 1.65 -2.81 21.53
N VAL A 142 1.54 -1.49 21.44
CA VAL A 142 2.66 -0.55 21.41
C VAL A 142 2.41 0.56 22.42
N SER A 143 3.45 0.98 23.14
CA SER A 143 3.29 2.09 24.09
C SER A 143 3.15 3.42 23.37
N ARG A 144 2.28 4.31 23.88
CA ARG A 144 2.22 5.71 23.41
C ARG A 144 3.57 6.40 23.58
N GLY A 145 4.29 6.06 24.66
CA GLY A 145 5.65 6.53 24.91
C GLY A 145 6.60 6.21 23.75
N PHE A 146 6.58 4.98 23.22
CA PHE A 146 7.41 4.63 22.05
C PHE A 146 7.02 5.42 20.80
N VAL A 147 5.72 5.55 20.52
CA VAL A 147 5.22 6.33 19.37
C VAL A 147 5.69 7.77 19.44
N GLN A 148 5.65 8.38 20.63
CA GLN A 148 6.17 9.73 20.88
C GLN A 148 7.67 9.81 20.61
N ARG A 149 8.47 8.86 21.14
CA ARG A 149 9.92 8.83 20.90
C ARG A 149 10.27 8.66 19.42
N LEU A 150 9.53 7.84 18.68
CA LEU A 150 9.71 7.70 17.24
C LEU A 150 9.38 9.03 16.53
N ALA A 151 8.29 9.69 16.88
CA ALA A 151 7.91 10.97 16.31
C ALA A 151 8.96 12.06 16.55
N ASP A 152 9.53 12.12 17.76
CA ASP A 152 10.56 13.09 18.12
C ASP A 152 11.88 12.80 17.40
N ARG A 153 12.22 11.51 17.22
CA ARG A 153 13.37 11.13 16.40
C ARG A 153 13.19 11.49 14.93
N LEU A 154 11.97 11.44 14.41
CA LEU A 154 11.68 11.83 13.03
C LEU A 154 11.40 13.34 12.88
N ASP A 155 11.58 14.11 13.96
CA ASP A 155 11.44 15.56 13.94
C ASP A 155 12.64 16.18 13.19
N PRO A 156 12.39 17.11 12.24
CA PRO A 156 13.44 17.77 11.48
C PRO A 156 14.52 18.45 12.34
N SER A 157 14.16 18.89 13.54
CA SER A 157 15.08 19.55 14.47
C SER A 157 16.15 18.62 15.06
N THR A 158 15.99 17.29 14.93
CA THR A 158 16.89 16.29 15.52
C THR A 158 17.90 15.70 14.54
N GLY A 159 17.87 16.09 13.26
CA GLY A 159 18.90 15.73 12.27
C GLY A 159 18.90 14.25 11.82
N SER A 160 17.80 13.54 12.01
CA SER A 160 17.66 12.09 11.78
C SER A 160 17.53 11.62 10.32
N GLY A 161 17.49 12.55 9.37
CA GLY A 161 17.51 12.25 7.93
C GLY A 161 16.14 12.07 7.25
N GLN A 162 15.04 11.98 8.01
CA GLN A 162 13.68 12.02 7.45
C GLN A 162 12.86 13.14 8.13
N VAL A 163 12.51 14.16 7.35
CA VAL A 163 11.77 15.34 7.83
C VAL A 163 10.28 15.02 7.79
N LEU A 164 9.65 14.76 8.94
CA LEU A 164 8.18 14.74 9.01
C LEU A 164 7.66 16.17 9.00
N ASP A 165 6.69 16.45 8.13
CA ASP A 165 5.90 17.66 8.25
C ASP A 165 4.92 17.57 9.44
N ALA A 166 4.29 18.70 9.78
CA ALA A 166 3.37 18.80 10.89
C ALA A 166 2.13 17.87 10.73
N ARG A 167 1.68 17.60 9.51
CA ARG A 167 0.55 16.72 9.24
C ARG A 167 0.91 15.27 9.56
N HIS A 168 2.05 14.80 9.07
CA HIS A 168 2.52 13.43 9.28
C HIS A 168 2.90 13.18 10.74
N ARG A 169 3.50 14.17 11.41
CA ARG A 169 3.76 14.08 12.86
C ARG A 169 2.46 13.94 13.64
N ARG A 170 1.44 14.74 13.30
CA ARG A 170 0.10 14.65 13.92
C ARG A 170 -0.56 13.30 13.66
N GLU A 171 -0.46 12.77 12.44
CA GLU A 171 -0.97 11.44 12.09
C GLU A 171 -0.34 10.34 12.95
N LEU A 172 1.00 10.34 13.04
CA LEU A 172 1.73 9.36 13.86
C LEU A 172 1.30 9.41 15.33
N LEU A 173 1.13 10.61 15.92
CA LEU A 173 0.80 10.74 17.33
C LEU A 173 -0.66 10.43 17.68
N ASN A 174 -1.59 10.65 16.75
CA ASN A 174 -3.02 10.50 16.98
C ASN A 174 -3.58 9.15 16.50
N ALA A 175 -2.80 8.38 15.75
CA ALA A 175 -3.20 7.03 15.36
C ALA A 175 -3.26 6.12 16.59
N ASN A 176 -4.36 5.37 16.72
CA ASN A 176 -4.57 4.41 17.82
C ASN A 176 -4.24 2.97 17.41
N ARG A 177 -3.96 2.74 16.11
CA ARG A 177 -3.62 1.44 15.55
C ARG A 177 -2.62 1.59 14.43
N PHE A 178 -1.62 0.72 14.41
CA PHE A 178 -0.65 0.61 13.31
C PHE A 178 -0.63 -0.81 12.76
N GLU A 179 -0.38 -0.96 11.46
CA GLU A 179 0.34 -2.15 10.99
C GLU A 179 1.82 -1.99 11.38
N VAL A 180 2.37 -2.98 12.08
CA VAL A 180 3.74 -2.97 12.57
C VAL A 180 4.61 -3.98 11.82
N THR A 181 5.88 -3.64 11.69
CA THR A 181 6.94 -4.61 11.46
C THR A 181 8.11 -4.28 12.38
N THR A 182 8.49 -5.22 13.23
CA THR A 182 9.79 -5.15 13.94
C THR A 182 10.72 -6.18 13.32
N LEU A 183 12.02 -5.88 13.27
CA LEU A 183 13.03 -6.86 12.88
C LEU A 183 14.23 -6.73 13.81
N HIS A 184 14.62 -7.84 14.44
CA HIS A 184 15.66 -7.89 15.46
C HIS A 184 16.36 -9.26 15.40
N ALA A 185 17.31 -9.51 16.30
CA ALA A 185 18.13 -10.71 16.27
C ALA A 185 17.35 -12.02 16.44
N ALA A 186 16.20 -11.99 17.13
CA ALA A 186 15.37 -13.17 17.33
C ALA A 186 14.35 -13.40 16.21
N GLY A 187 14.16 -12.44 15.30
CA GLY A 187 13.28 -12.60 14.14
C GLY A 187 12.52 -11.32 13.77
N GLN A 188 11.34 -11.53 13.17
CA GLN A 188 10.43 -10.49 12.73
C GLN A 188 9.06 -10.63 13.42
N ASP A 189 8.57 -9.56 14.06
CA ASP A 189 7.15 -9.45 14.38
C ASP A 189 6.41 -8.66 13.30
N LYS A 190 5.18 -9.08 13.04
CA LYS A 190 4.30 -8.51 12.03
C LYS A 190 2.87 -8.66 12.49
N GLY A 191 2.10 -7.60 12.32
CA GLY A 191 0.66 -7.63 12.53
C GLY A 191 0.13 -6.22 12.72
N HIS A 192 -0.92 -6.12 13.51
CA HIS A 192 -1.39 -4.85 14.04
C HIS A 192 -0.90 -4.65 15.47
N VAL A 193 -0.72 -3.39 15.86
CA VAL A 193 -0.54 -3.01 17.27
C VAL A 193 -1.54 -1.95 17.64
N LEU A 194 -2.12 -2.10 18.83
CA LEU A 194 -2.96 -1.08 19.47
C LEU A 194 -2.08 -0.18 20.34
N VAL A 195 -2.32 1.14 20.29
CA VAL A 195 -1.60 2.10 21.12
C VAL A 195 -2.17 2.08 22.54
N VAL A 196 -1.30 1.88 23.52
CA VAL A 196 -1.65 1.81 24.95
C VAL A 196 -0.82 2.85 25.72
N ASP A 197 -1.47 3.61 26.60
CA ASP A 197 -0.83 4.74 27.31
C ASP A 197 0.19 4.25 28.35
N ASP A 198 -0.21 3.31 29.20
CA ASP A 198 0.56 2.84 30.35
C ASP A 198 1.17 1.44 30.13
N LEU A 199 1.72 1.19 28.94
CA LEU A 199 2.42 -0.06 28.65
C LEU A 199 3.86 0.00 29.19
N ALA A 200 4.24 -0.97 30.03
CA ALA A 200 5.55 -1.00 30.69
C ALA A 200 6.75 -1.26 29.75
N VAL A 201 6.46 -1.74 28.54
CA VAL A 201 7.42 -2.02 27.47
C VAL A 201 7.01 -1.26 26.22
N ASP A 202 7.88 -1.19 25.22
CA ASP A 202 7.58 -0.50 23.97
C ASP A 202 6.63 -1.30 23.09
N PHE A 203 6.83 -2.61 23.03
CA PHE A 203 5.97 -3.54 22.33
C PHE A 203 5.65 -4.76 23.17
N MET A 204 4.41 -5.23 23.10
CA MET A 204 4.00 -6.49 23.70
C MET A 204 3.28 -7.34 22.66
N PHE A 205 3.75 -8.57 22.46
CA PHE A 205 3.14 -9.54 21.55
C PHE A 205 2.84 -10.84 22.30
N PRO A 206 1.96 -11.71 21.77
CA PRO A 206 1.78 -13.05 22.31
C PRO A 206 3.07 -13.87 22.24
N ALA A 207 3.27 -14.73 23.23
CA ALA A 207 4.41 -15.66 23.24
C ALA A 207 4.49 -16.47 21.93
N GLY A 208 5.70 -16.50 21.32
CA GLY A 208 5.95 -17.23 20.07
C GLY A 208 5.42 -16.54 18.80
N SER A 209 5.03 -15.26 18.85
CA SER A 209 4.59 -14.50 17.68
C SER A 209 5.71 -14.33 16.63
N ALA A 210 6.95 -14.14 17.10
CA ALA A 210 8.09 -13.80 16.26
C ALA A 210 8.38 -14.86 15.19
N LYS A 211 8.66 -14.40 13.97
CA LYS A 211 8.93 -15.24 12.80
C LYS A 211 10.43 -15.24 12.52
N THR A 212 11.04 -16.42 12.56
CA THR A 212 12.50 -16.59 12.53
C THR A 212 13.08 -16.74 11.12
N GLU A 213 12.27 -16.56 10.07
CA GLU A 213 12.75 -16.72 8.68
C GLU A 213 13.60 -15.53 8.22
N LEU A 214 13.49 -14.40 8.90
CA LEU A 214 14.29 -13.20 8.68
C LEU A 214 14.67 -12.61 10.05
N ALA A 215 15.94 -12.25 10.22
CA ALA A 215 16.45 -11.60 11.43
C ALA A 215 17.41 -10.46 11.09
N LEU A 216 17.67 -9.58 12.06
CA LEU A 216 18.64 -8.50 11.98
C LEU A 216 19.76 -8.73 13.01
N THR A 217 20.99 -8.96 12.55
CA THR A 217 22.08 -9.49 13.39
C THR A 217 23.18 -8.47 13.71
N ASP A 218 23.02 -7.23 13.28
CA ASP A 218 24.00 -6.15 13.47
C ASP A 218 23.81 -5.35 14.78
N GLY A 219 23.06 -5.91 15.74
CA GLY A 219 22.78 -5.28 17.03
C GLY A 219 21.73 -4.18 16.99
N ARG A 220 21.07 -3.95 15.85
CA ARG A 220 19.95 -3.02 15.71
C ARG A 220 18.60 -3.72 15.80
N VAL A 221 17.57 -2.92 16.04
CA VAL A 221 16.16 -3.25 15.93
C VAL A 221 15.57 -2.28 14.93
N PHE A 222 15.03 -2.82 13.84
CA PHE A 222 14.20 -2.06 12.91
C PHE A 222 12.77 -2.02 13.42
N VAL A 223 12.14 -0.85 13.35
CA VAL A 223 10.71 -0.67 13.59
C VAL A 223 10.13 0.11 12.42
N GLY A 224 9.07 -0.41 11.82
CA GLY A 224 8.27 0.28 10.81
C GLY A 224 6.79 0.27 11.21
N LEU A 225 6.16 1.45 11.21
CA LEU A 225 4.75 1.65 11.53
C LEU A 225 4.02 2.21 10.30
N GLN A 226 2.80 1.71 10.08
CA GLN A 226 1.85 2.28 9.14
C GLN A 226 0.52 2.52 9.86
N PRO A 227 0.12 3.79 10.06
CA PRO A 227 -1.18 4.11 10.65
C PRO A 227 -2.28 3.40 9.88
N ILE A 228 -3.24 2.85 10.61
CA ILE A 228 -4.46 2.38 9.99
C ILE A 228 -5.47 3.52 9.98
N HIS A 229 -5.87 3.91 8.79
CA HIS A 229 -7.02 4.77 8.57
C HIS A 229 -8.28 3.90 8.49
N SER A 230 -9.31 4.27 9.24
CA SER A 230 -10.65 3.80 8.95
C SER A 230 -11.11 4.50 7.67
N GLU A 231 -11.58 3.73 6.70
CA GLU A 231 -12.40 4.29 5.65
C GLU A 231 -13.84 4.33 6.18
N ASP A 232 -14.49 5.48 6.10
CA ASP A 232 -15.89 5.65 6.54
C ASP A 232 -16.89 4.98 5.57
N GLN A 233 -16.38 4.16 4.65
CA GLN A 233 -17.11 3.60 3.53
C GLN A 233 -16.74 2.13 3.38
N MET A 234 -17.68 1.25 3.73
CA MET A 234 -17.59 -0.16 3.39
C MET A 234 -18.42 -0.41 2.14
N CYS A 235 -17.78 -0.89 1.09
CA CYS A 235 -18.45 -1.37 -0.12
C CYS A 235 -18.57 -2.89 -0.08
N LEU A 236 -19.71 -3.41 -0.54
CA LEU A 236 -19.85 -4.85 -0.77
C LEU A 236 -19.13 -5.20 -2.06
N ASP A 237 -18.08 -6.00 -1.96
CA ASP A 237 -17.45 -6.61 -3.13
C ASP A 237 -18.31 -7.76 -3.69
N ILE A 238 -18.03 -8.19 -4.92
CA ILE A 238 -18.81 -9.22 -5.60
C ILE A 238 -18.80 -10.58 -4.89
N GLN A 239 -17.71 -10.93 -4.20
CA GLN A 239 -17.63 -12.16 -3.42
C GLN A 239 -18.46 -12.05 -2.15
N SER A 240 -18.49 -10.88 -1.50
CA SER A 240 -19.37 -10.61 -0.37
C SER A 240 -20.85 -10.74 -0.76
N LEU A 241 -21.26 -10.26 -1.93
CA LEU A 241 -22.64 -10.43 -2.42
C LEU A 241 -23.06 -11.90 -2.57
N ILE A 242 -22.13 -12.74 -3.04
CA ILE A 242 -22.38 -14.19 -3.20
C ILE A 242 -22.47 -14.88 -1.82
N ASN A 243 -21.54 -14.56 -0.93
CA ASN A 243 -21.41 -15.23 0.37
C ASN A 243 -22.43 -14.76 1.42
N LEU A 244 -23.03 -13.58 1.25
CA LEU A 244 -24.03 -13.04 2.16
C LEU A 244 -25.46 -13.48 1.82
N HIS A 245 -25.66 -14.39 0.88
CA HIS A 245 -26.94 -15.08 0.74
C HIS A 245 -27.09 -16.15 1.86
N PRO A 246 -28.22 -16.25 2.60
CA PRO A 246 -29.49 -15.54 2.39
C PRO A 246 -29.69 -14.28 3.24
N PHE A 247 -28.66 -13.74 3.90
CA PHE A 247 -28.78 -12.53 4.72
C PHE A 247 -29.25 -11.31 3.91
N PHE A 248 -28.79 -11.19 2.66
CA PHE A 248 -29.33 -10.26 1.68
C PHE A 248 -30.02 -11.03 0.56
N GLN A 249 -31.32 -10.80 0.41
CA GLN A 249 -32.09 -11.40 -0.68
C GLN A 249 -31.87 -10.61 -1.98
N PRO A 250 -31.95 -11.24 -3.16
CA PRO A 250 -31.80 -10.56 -4.45
C PRO A 250 -32.69 -9.32 -4.59
N GLU A 251 -33.89 -9.34 -4.04
CA GLU A 251 -34.84 -8.24 -4.07
C GLU A 251 -34.37 -7.04 -3.23
N GLN A 252 -33.72 -7.28 -2.10
CA GLN A 252 -33.14 -6.22 -1.27
C GLN A 252 -31.92 -5.58 -1.94
N LEU A 253 -31.05 -6.41 -2.55
CA LEU A 253 -29.91 -5.92 -3.32
C LEU A 253 -30.37 -5.10 -4.53
N LEU A 254 -31.42 -5.54 -5.22
CA LEU A 254 -32.03 -4.81 -6.34
C LEU A 254 -32.66 -3.49 -5.88
N ALA A 255 -33.36 -3.48 -4.74
CA ALA A 255 -33.93 -2.26 -4.16
C ALA A 255 -32.84 -1.24 -3.80
N TRP A 256 -31.73 -1.67 -3.18
CA TRP A 256 -30.61 -0.79 -2.88
C TRP A 256 -29.92 -0.27 -4.16
N ALA A 257 -29.73 -1.12 -5.16
CA ALA A 257 -29.19 -0.70 -6.46
C ALA A 257 -30.11 0.32 -7.16
N GLN A 258 -31.43 0.16 -7.05
CA GLN A 258 -32.42 1.12 -7.56
C GLN A 258 -32.35 2.45 -6.81
N MET A 259 -32.30 2.41 -5.47
CA MET A 259 -32.15 3.62 -4.64
C MET A 259 -30.86 4.38 -4.97
N GLU A 260 -29.74 3.67 -5.11
CA GLU A 260 -28.46 4.29 -5.48
C GLU A 260 -28.50 4.85 -6.90
N SER A 261 -29.16 4.14 -7.84
CA SER A 261 -29.36 4.62 -9.20
C SER A 261 -30.25 5.87 -9.27
N GLU A 262 -31.31 5.94 -8.44
CA GLU A 262 -32.19 7.10 -8.35
C GLU A 262 -31.47 8.29 -7.72
N LEU A 263 -30.67 8.06 -6.67
CA LEU A 263 -29.80 9.07 -6.09
C LEU A 263 -28.81 9.59 -7.13
N PHE A 264 -28.15 8.69 -7.87
CA PHE A 264 -27.24 9.03 -8.96
C PHE A 264 -27.92 9.86 -10.06
N LEU A 265 -29.07 9.42 -10.57
CA LEU A 265 -29.84 10.09 -11.63
C LEU A 265 -30.39 11.45 -11.19
N THR A 266 -30.85 11.56 -9.94
CA THR A 266 -31.28 12.83 -9.35
C THR A 266 -30.09 13.78 -9.19
N GLY A 267 -28.93 13.25 -8.80
CA GLY A 267 -27.66 13.97 -8.83
C GLY A 267 -27.34 14.51 -10.21
N ILE A 268 -27.44 13.71 -11.28
CA ILE A 268 -27.20 14.21 -12.65
C ILE A 268 -28.15 15.36 -13.00
N ARG A 269 -29.45 15.18 -12.73
CA ARG A 269 -30.50 16.14 -13.10
C ARG A 269 -30.33 17.48 -12.40
N ASP A 270 -29.89 17.45 -11.16
CA ASP A 270 -29.78 18.65 -10.34
C ASP A 270 -28.42 19.34 -10.48
N GLY A 271 -27.60 18.90 -11.46
CA GLY A 271 -26.22 19.35 -11.59
C GLY A 271 -25.41 19.00 -10.34
N ARG A 272 -25.78 17.90 -9.67
CA ARG A 272 -25.20 17.33 -8.45
C ARG A 272 -24.32 16.08 -8.66
N LEU A 273 -23.86 15.87 -9.91
CA LEU A 273 -23.14 14.67 -10.35
C LEU A 273 -21.77 14.52 -9.69
N ALA A 274 -21.08 15.64 -9.57
CA ALA A 274 -19.82 15.78 -8.88
C ALA A 274 -19.80 15.40 -7.40
N LYS A 275 -20.86 15.78 -6.67
CA LYS A 275 -21.10 15.42 -5.26
C LYS A 275 -21.30 13.92 -5.06
N ILE A 276 -21.88 13.23 -6.04
CA ILE A 276 -22.07 11.77 -5.98
C ILE A 276 -20.79 11.03 -6.34
N LEU A 277 -20.00 11.54 -7.29
CA LEU A 277 -18.67 11.02 -7.59
C LEU A 277 -17.66 11.27 -6.46
N ASN A 278 -17.83 12.36 -5.70
CA ASN A 278 -17.02 12.70 -4.53
C ASN A 278 -17.33 11.92 -3.26
N ARG A 279 -18.47 11.24 -3.18
CA ARG A 279 -18.73 10.29 -2.09
C ARG A 279 -17.74 9.13 -2.12
N LEU A 280 -16.82 9.02 -3.08
CA LEU A 280 -15.76 8.03 -3.11
C LEU A 280 -14.35 8.55 -2.71
N TYR A 281 -14.08 9.86 -2.53
CA TYR A 281 -12.68 10.33 -2.33
C TYR A 281 -12.48 11.63 -1.51
N ASP A 282 -13.35 11.93 -0.54
CA ASP A 282 -13.30 13.12 0.34
C ASP A 282 -13.53 14.48 -0.33
N ALA A 283 -14.53 15.19 0.20
CA ALA A 283 -14.69 16.62 -0.03
C ALA A 283 -15.17 17.31 1.24
N GLU A 284 -14.42 18.31 1.68
CA GLU A 284 -14.70 19.10 2.89
C GLU A 284 -15.63 20.32 2.62
N SER A 285 -16.16 20.50 1.40
CA SER A 285 -17.23 21.48 1.12
C SER A 285 -18.06 21.20 -0.17
N VAL A 286 -19.19 21.90 -0.30
CA VAL A 286 -20.37 21.58 -1.15
C VAL A 286 -20.34 22.18 -2.58
N ALA A 287 -19.36 23.00 -2.96
CA ALA A 287 -19.37 23.72 -4.25
C ALA A 287 -18.50 23.09 -5.37
N ASP A 288 -17.60 22.16 -5.03
CA ASP A 288 -16.40 21.93 -5.86
C ASP A 288 -16.49 20.83 -6.91
N LEU A 289 -17.45 19.94 -6.82
CA LEU A 289 -17.57 18.88 -7.80
C LEU A 289 -19.02 18.83 -8.12
N ASP A 290 -19.42 19.30 -9.30
CA ASP A 290 -20.78 19.11 -9.81
C ASP A 290 -20.95 19.14 -11.33
N GLY A 291 -19.85 19.30 -12.08
CA GLY A 291 -19.98 19.70 -13.49
C GLY A 291 -19.47 18.78 -14.62
N LEU A 292 -18.62 17.75 -14.44
CA LEU A 292 -17.55 17.64 -15.47
C LEU A 292 -17.21 16.38 -16.29
N ALA A 293 -17.57 15.13 -15.98
CA ALA A 293 -16.74 14.04 -16.57
C ALA A 293 -17.18 13.36 -17.89
N ASP A 294 -18.41 13.52 -18.41
CA ASP A 294 -18.83 12.85 -19.67
C ASP A 294 -18.90 13.80 -20.89
N TRP A 295 -18.32 14.98 -20.77
CA TRP A 295 -18.17 15.90 -21.89
C TRP A 295 -16.90 15.55 -22.67
N HIS A 296 -16.95 15.52 -24.00
CA HIS A 296 -15.77 15.54 -24.89
C HIS A 296 -14.88 16.79 -24.73
N VAL A 297 -15.10 17.55 -23.66
CA VAL A 297 -14.43 18.77 -23.24
C VAL A 297 -13.82 18.60 -21.84
N GLY A 298 -13.96 17.42 -21.22
CA GLY A 298 -13.44 17.11 -19.88
C GLY A 298 -11.94 17.32 -19.76
N GLU A 299 -11.15 17.01 -20.81
CA GLU A 299 -9.71 17.30 -20.87
C GLU A 299 -9.39 18.81 -20.94
N TYR A 300 -10.21 19.61 -21.63
CA TYR A 300 -10.05 21.08 -21.69
C TYR A 300 -10.32 21.74 -20.34
N ILE A 301 -11.19 21.15 -19.52
CA ILE A 301 -11.57 21.69 -18.21
C ILE A 301 -10.65 21.16 -17.11
N ALA A 302 -10.22 19.90 -17.18
CA ALA A 302 -9.24 19.31 -16.29
C ALA A 302 -7.82 19.91 -16.44
N SER A 303 -7.54 20.58 -17.57
CA SER A 303 -6.32 21.37 -17.78
C SER A 303 -6.44 22.85 -17.37
N GLY A 304 -7.59 23.28 -16.83
CA GLY A 304 -7.84 24.64 -16.33
C GLY A 304 -8.68 25.56 -17.23
N GLY A 305 -9.27 25.06 -18.33
CA GLY A 305 -10.11 25.84 -19.24
C GLY A 305 -11.59 25.93 -18.83
N SER A 306 -12.27 27.06 -19.12
CA SER A 306 -13.70 27.25 -18.83
C SER A 306 -14.59 27.11 -20.06
N LEU A 307 -15.68 26.36 -19.92
CA LEU A 307 -16.67 26.08 -20.97
C LEU A 307 -17.39 27.29 -21.54
N MET A 308 -17.49 28.35 -20.74
CA MET A 308 -18.12 29.61 -21.12
C MET A 308 -17.22 30.47 -22.03
N TRP A 309 -15.95 30.08 -22.20
CA TRP A 309 -15.01 30.80 -23.06
C TRP A 309 -15.29 30.58 -24.55
N PHE A 310 -15.99 29.50 -24.96
CA PHE A 310 -16.28 29.21 -26.37
C PHE A 310 -17.64 28.53 -26.62
N ALA A 311 -18.55 29.21 -27.34
CA ALA A 311 -19.90 28.73 -27.65
C ALA A 311 -19.96 27.42 -28.49
N GLY A 312 -18.88 27.06 -29.18
CA GLY A 312 -18.78 25.83 -29.97
C GLY A 312 -18.72 24.56 -29.11
N MET A 313 -18.15 24.63 -27.90
CA MET A 313 -17.97 23.48 -27.01
C MET A 313 -19.30 23.04 -26.37
N VAL A 314 -20.12 24.03 -25.98
CA VAL A 314 -21.47 23.80 -25.44
C VAL A 314 -22.39 23.10 -26.46
N LYS A 315 -22.30 23.46 -27.75
CA LYS A 315 -23.10 22.83 -28.82
C LYS A 315 -22.67 21.41 -29.17
N ALA A 316 -21.38 21.08 -29.03
CA ALA A 316 -20.85 19.76 -29.37
C ALA A 316 -21.38 18.67 -28.43
N VAL A 317 -21.49 18.98 -27.14
CA VAL A 317 -21.92 18.02 -26.13
C VAL A 317 -23.43 17.76 -26.20
N ALA A 318 -24.24 18.81 -26.36
CA ALA A 318 -25.68 18.66 -26.52
C ALA A 318 -26.05 17.78 -27.74
N ARG A 319 -25.30 17.92 -28.86
CA ARG A 319 -25.51 17.12 -30.07
C ARG A 319 -25.16 15.64 -29.91
N GLN A 320 -24.10 15.33 -29.18
CA GLN A 320 -23.65 13.95 -28.99
C GLN A 320 -24.62 13.12 -28.14
N HIS A 321 -25.20 13.74 -27.11
CA HIS A 321 -26.19 13.11 -26.26
C HIS A 321 -27.49 12.81 -27.02
N LEU A 322 -27.96 13.76 -27.85
CA LEU A 322 -29.13 13.57 -28.72
C LEU A 322 -28.91 12.49 -29.79
N ASN A 323 -27.71 12.42 -30.40
CA ASN A 323 -27.36 11.36 -31.35
C ASN A 323 -27.33 9.96 -30.72
N ARG A 324 -26.93 9.86 -29.46
CA ARG A 324 -26.89 8.59 -28.72
C ARG A 324 -28.30 8.06 -28.42
N LEU A 325 -29.25 8.94 -28.12
CA LEU A 325 -30.66 8.61 -27.94
C LEU A 325 -31.34 8.18 -29.26
N GLY A 326 -31.05 8.86 -30.38
CA GLY A 326 -31.55 8.48 -31.71
C GLY A 326 -31.02 7.12 -32.19
N SER A 327 -29.76 6.78 -31.89
CA SER A 327 -29.15 5.50 -32.29
C SER A 327 -29.69 4.26 -31.56
N ARG A 328 -30.34 4.45 -30.40
CA ARG A 328 -31.04 3.39 -29.65
C ARG A 328 -32.47 3.18 -30.13
N ALA A 329 -33.12 4.20 -30.70
CA ALA A 329 -34.47 4.10 -31.25
C ALA A 329 -34.53 3.42 -32.63
N SER A 330 -33.41 3.28 -33.36
CA SER A 330 -33.35 2.62 -34.67
C SER A 330 -32.85 1.16 -34.64
N LYS A 331 -32.63 0.60 -33.44
CA LYS A 331 -32.19 -0.80 -33.21
C LYS A 331 -33.17 -1.60 -32.34
N LEU A 332 -34.32 -1.02 -32.05
CA LEU A 332 -35.53 -1.66 -31.54
C LEU A 332 -36.60 -1.59 -32.64
#